data_AF-A0A7Z9G4G7-F1
#
_entry.id   AF-A0A7Z9G4G7-F1
#
_cell.length_a   1.000
_cell.length_b   1.000
_cell.length_c   1.000
_cell.angle_alpha   90.00
_cell.angle_beta   90.00
_cell.angle_gamma   90.00
#
_symmetry.space_group_name_H-M   'P 1'
#
loop_
_entity.id
_entity.type
_entity.pdbx_description
1 polymer ?
#
loop_
_entity_poly.entity_id
_entity_poly.type
_entity_poly.pdbx_seq_one_letter_code
_entity_poly.pdbx_strand_id
1 'polypeptide(L)'
;MSELERSNDPEKKEQALAHGSEYALSYLDRTLAPAVRNILLTAADSFDGQNAAVAGPQEAIESLRTLLPAEATLTVRCTLPVDQHLPRWPGTLRTGPVMPLEQGLWPYDPEAAAMLAGRRRLIKREWLTSEQQEKDAAWLAQHDLIVESADSVDSRGRFALFAAADDETLQNAHAAEAALCASDTERESAAAWLGEALGYPSCCVNTFQRLGRRDDLTLAMELLPTVDASPASPLTQWLHGPLALISHTPCSLECGDSMALAKAVLQELERERPGFSARWEQLTRRIQLVDVHGNSFALRATGELSASVVVEDAVRFSLPSADSFSEVMESVPEFAGRTFHNVQGALVSDGFRAVVLADHRRAI
;
A
#
# COMPACT_ATOMS: atom_id res chain seq x y z
N MET A 1 10.41 9.98 22.21
CA MET A 1 11.10 8.69 22.39
C MET A 1 10.17 7.57 21.94
N SER A 2 10.39 7.01 20.75
CA SER A 2 9.54 5.96 20.17
C SER A 2 9.77 4.62 20.89
N GLU A 3 8.83 3.68 20.80
CA GLU A 3 8.97 2.33 21.38
C GLU A 3 10.18 1.55 20.86
N LEU A 4 10.73 1.94 19.70
CA LEU A 4 11.99 1.43 19.16
C LEU A 4 13.19 1.73 20.07
N GLU A 5 13.16 2.83 20.81
CA GLU A 5 14.24 3.20 21.74
C GLU A 5 14.19 2.40 23.06
N ARG A 6 13.07 1.72 23.35
CA ARG A 6 12.89 0.95 24.59
C ARG A 6 13.12 -0.55 24.42
N SER A 7 13.20 -1.06 23.20
CA SER A 7 13.51 -2.47 22.96
C SER A 7 15.00 -2.74 23.22
N ASN A 8 15.33 -3.65 24.14
CA ASN A 8 16.71 -4.13 24.37
C ASN A 8 17.06 -5.37 23.52
N ASP A 9 16.20 -5.74 22.58
CA ASP A 9 16.38 -6.88 21.70
C ASP A 9 17.41 -6.57 20.59
N PRO A 10 18.60 -7.21 20.59
CA PRO A 10 19.66 -6.96 19.62
C PRO A 10 19.28 -7.41 18.19
N GLU A 11 18.46 -8.45 18.06
CA GLU A 11 18.03 -9.02 16.77
C GLU A 11 17.08 -8.06 16.04
N LYS A 12 16.17 -7.41 16.78
CA LYS A 12 15.30 -6.34 16.25
C LYS A 12 16.05 -5.06 15.89
N LYS A 13 17.22 -4.83 16.50
CA LYS A 13 18.09 -3.69 16.20
C LYS A 13 19.03 -3.95 15.00
N GLU A 14 19.31 -5.21 14.68
CA GLU A 14 20.06 -5.62 13.48
C GLU A 14 19.25 -5.47 12.18
N GLN A 15 17.92 -5.33 12.27
CA GLN A 15 17.01 -5.14 11.13
C GLN A 15 16.69 -3.66 10.81
N ALA A 16 17.53 -2.71 11.20
CA ALA A 16 17.23 -1.29 10.95
C ALA A 16 17.37 -0.92 9.46
N LEU A 17 16.22 -0.77 8.80
CA LEU A 17 16.07 -0.17 7.47
C LEU A 17 15.88 1.35 7.61
N ALA A 18 16.72 2.13 6.95
CA ALA A 18 16.44 3.54 6.69
C ALA A 18 15.87 3.65 5.26
N HIS A 19 14.58 3.97 5.17
CA HIS A 19 13.91 4.26 3.90
C HIS A 19 13.63 5.76 3.82
N GLY A 20 14.50 6.45 3.10
CA GLY A 20 14.24 7.80 2.60
C GLY A 20 13.43 7.70 1.32
N SER A 21 12.56 8.68 1.07
CA SER A 21 11.79 8.86 -0.16
C SER A 21 12.64 8.70 -1.43
N GLU A 22 12.71 7.47 -1.98
CA GLU A 22 13.45 6.98 -3.17
C GLU A 22 14.65 6.03 -2.93
N TYR A 23 15.00 5.68 -1.68
CA TYR A 23 16.15 4.82 -1.38
C TYR A 23 15.86 3.74 -0.33
N ALA A 24 16.43 2.55 -0.54
CA ALA A 24 16.53 1.50 0.46
C ALA A 24 18.01 1.27 0.80
N LEU A 25 18.40 1.46 2.07
CA LEU A 25 19.65 0.91 2.59
C LEU A 25 19.33 -0.47 3.17
N SER A 26 19.84 -1.54 2.56
CA SER A 26 19.64 -2.91 3.07
C SER A 26 20.96 -3.68 3.19
N TYR A 27 21.08 -4.35 4.34
CA TYR A 27 22.05 -5.36 4.77
C TYR A 27 23.42 -4.89 5.28
N LEU A 28 23.73 -5.28 6.52
CA LEU A 28 25.07 -5.26 7.11
C LEU A 28 25.33 -6.61 7.77
N ASP A 29 26.34 -7.31 7.29
CA ASP A 29 26.66 -8.70 7.68
C ASP A 29 27.25 -8.83 9.11
N ARG A 30 27.34 -7.72 9.86
CA ARG A 30 28.02 -7.62 11.17
C ARG A 30 27.46 -6.47 12.03
N THR A 31 27.52 -6.65 13.35
CA THR A 31 27.26 -5.60 14.34
C THR A 31 28.15 -4.38 14.09
N LEU A 32 27.55 -3.23 13.78
CA LEU A 32 28.29 -2.00 13.52
C LEU A 32 28.95 -1.47 14.79
N ALA A 33 30.17 -0.96 14.64
CA ALA A 33 30.72 -0.06 15.65
C ALA A 33 29.76 1.13 15.85
N PRO A 34 29.47 1.57 17.10
CA PRO A 34 28.51 2.64 17.38
C PRO A 34 28.70 3.92 16.55
N ALA A 35 29.95 4.23 16.18
CA ALA A 35 30.28 5.36 15.31
C ALA A 35 29.66 5.24 13.90
N VAL A 36 29.76 4.06 13.26
CA VAL A 36 29.21 3.81 11.91
C VAL A 36 27.69 3.84 11.94
N ARG A 37 27.08 3.29 13.00
CA ARG A 37 25.63 3.34 13.22
C ARG A 37 25.13 4.79 13.31
N ASN A 38 25.78 5.64 14.11
CA ASN A 38 25.38 7.03 14.26
C ASN A 38 25.51 7.80 12.94
N ILE A 39 26.54 7.53 12.13
CA ILE A 39 26.72 8.16 10.82
C ILE A 39 25.60 7.77 9.84
N LEU A 40 25.22 6.49 9.79
CA LEU A 40 24.11 6.03 8.93
C LEU A 40 22.77 6.66 9.33
N LEU A 41 22.53 6.82 10.63
CA LEU A 41 21.36 7.54 11.14
C LEU A 41 21.42 9.03 10.78
N THR A 42 22.55 9.71 10.97
CA THR A 42 22.73 11.11 10.53
C THR A 42 22.53 11.27 9.02
N ALA A 43 23.02 10.32 8.21
CA ALA A 43 22.84 10.35 6.76
C ALA A 43 21.35 10.16 6.39
N ALA A 44 20.65 9.22 7.02
CA ALA A 44 19.21 9.01 6.86
C ALA A 44 18.41 10.27 7.22
N ASP A 45 18.75 10.94 8.32
CA ASP A 45 18.15 12.22 8.73
C ASP A 45 18.45 13.35 7.73
N SER A 46 19.63 13.34 7.09
CA SER A 46 20.01 14.32 6.06
C SER A 46 19.23 14.15 4.75
N PHE A 47 18.78 12.93 4.47
CA PHE A 47 17.87 12.64 3.36
C PHE A 47 16.40 13.04 3.65
N ASP A 48 16.10 13.39 4.90
CA ASP A 48 14.73 13.57 5.41
C ASP A 48 14.21 15.02 5.33
N GLY A 49 15.01 15.96 4.79
CA GLY A 49 14.67 17.39 4.74
C GLY A 49 14.37 17.90 3.34
N GLN A 50 13.46 18.88 3.24
CA GLN A 50 13.01 19.63 2.06
C GLN A 50 14.12 20.34 1.22
N ASN A 51 15.39 19.97 1.38
CA ASN A 51 16.55 20.45 0.63
C ASN A 51 17.21 19.31 -0.18
N ALA A 52 16.42 18.47 -0.86
CA ALA A 52 16.92 17.48 -1.83
C ALA A 52 17.65 18.10 -3.06
N ALA A 53 17.94 19.39 -3.02
CA ALA A 53 18.67 20.11 -4.07
C ALA A 53 20.20 20.18 -3.83
N VAL A 54 20.75 19.69 -2.71
CA VAL A 54 22.18 20.00 -2.38
C VAL A 54 23.11 18.81 -2.16
N ALA A 55 22.64 17.57 -1.99
CA ALA A 55 23.55 16.43 -2.07
C ALA A 55 22.84 15.17 -2.55
N GLY A 56 23.28 14.64 -3.69
CA GLY A 56 22.74 13.40 -4.23
C GLY A 56 23.15 12.18 -3.39
N PRO A 57 22.51 11.01 -3.60
CA PRO A 57 22.84 9.76 -2.92
C PRO A 57 24.31 9.37 -3.06
N GLN A 58 24.93 9.78 -4.16
CA GLN A 58 26.32 9.53 -4.47
C GLN A 58 27.28 10.20 -3.47
N GLU A 59 26.97 11.41 -3.01
CA GLU A 59 27.79 12.13 -2.03
C GLU A 59 27.65 11.54 -0.62
N ALA A 60 26.47 11.05 -0.25
CA ALA A 60 26.27 10.34 1.01
C ALA A 60 26.98 8.98 1.01
N ILE A 61 26.90 8.23 -0.10
CA ILE A 61 27.65 6.97 -0.27
C ILE A 61 29.15 7.23 -0.20
N GLU A 62 29.64 8.29 -0.84
CA GLU A 62 31.05 8.63 -0.83
C GLU A 62 31.51 9.10 0.56
N SER A 63 30.69 9.89 1.27
CA SER A 63 30.94 10.27 2.65
C SER A 63 31.03 9.04 3.56
N LEU A 64 30.11 8.07 3.42
CA LEU A 64 30.14 6.81 4.16
C LEU A 64 31.39 5.98 3.84
N ARG A 65 31.82 5.92 2.58
CA ARG A 65 33.06 5.22 2.18
C ARG A 65 34.29 5.78 2.84
N THR A 66 34.41 7.10 2.99
CA THR A 66 35.57 7.72 3.65
C THR A 66 35.67 7.42 5.15
N LEU A 67 34.56 7.03 5.76
CA LEU A 67 34.44 6.81 7.20
C LEU A 67 34.53 5.33 7.59
N LEU A 68 34.54 4.43 6.62
CA LEU A 68 34.67 2.99 6.84
C LEU A 68 36.14 2.58 6.94
N PRO A 69 36.50 1.66 7.86
CA PRO A 69 37.83 1.06 7.85
C PRO A 69 38.17 0.47 6.49
N ALA A 70 39.44 0.51 6.09
CA ALA A 70 39.89 0.02 4.77
C ALA A 70 39.53 -1.45 4.46
N GLU A 71 39.18 -2.22 5.49
CA GLU A 71 38.80 -3.64 5.40
C GLU A 71 37.28 -3.87 5.39
N ALA A 72 36.46 -2.82 5.55
CA ALA A 72 35.02 -2.92 5.58
C ALA A 72 34.41 -2.70 4.19
N THR A 73 33.70 -3.71 3.69
CA THR A 73 32.96 -3.62 2.43
C THR A 73 31.54 -3.12 2.71
N LEU A 74 31.25 -1.86 2.37
CA LEU A 74 29.86 -1.38 2.29
C LEU A 74 29.29 -1.70 0.91
N THR A 75 28.34 -2.63 0.89
CA THR A 75 27.54 -2.88 -0.32
C THR A 75 26.27 -2.05 -0.22
N VAL A 76 26.27 -0.87 -0.84
CA VAL A 76 25.02 -0.10 -1.01
C VAL A 76 24.29 -0.69 -2.21
N ARG A 77 23.30 -1.55 -1.95
CA ARG A 77 22.35 -1.93 -3.00
C ARG A 77 21.32 -0.82 -3.14
N CYS A 78 21.63 0.14 -4.01
CA CYS A 78 20.60 0.97 -4.62
C CYS A 78 19.78 0.11 -5.58
N THR A 79 18.95 -0.78 -5.05
CA THR A 79 17.71 -1.09 -5.75
C THR A 79 16.89 0.17 -5.63
N LEU A 80 16.90 0.99 -6.69
CA LEU A 80 15.76 1.87 -6.92
C LEU A 80 14.55 0.96 -6.77
N PRO A 81 13.65 1.17 -5.79
CA PRO A 81 12.41 0.45 -5.81
C PRO A 81 11.74 0.96 -7.08
N VAL A 82 11.77 0.11 -8.11
CA VAL A 82 11.17 0.25 -9.44
C VAL A 82 9.96 1.15 -9.35
N ASP A 83 10.16 2.46 -9.55
CA ASP A 83 9.23 3.54 -9.21
C ASP A 83 8.03 3.00 -8.44
N GLN A 84 8.26 2.47 -7.21
CA GLN A 84 7.30 1.53 -6.60
C GLN A 84 6.12 2.37 -6.21
N HIS A 85 5.22 2.51 -7.16
CA HIS A 85 3.87 2.92 -6.98
C HIS A 85 3.34 1.87 -6.02
N LEU A 86 3.39 2.17 -4.72
CA LEU A 86 2.68 1.42 -3.68
C LEU A 86 1.38 0.96 -4.31
N PRO A 87 1.07 -0.35 -4.26
CA PRO A 87 0.07 -0.99 -5.11
C PRO A 87 -1.16 -0.11 -5.24
N ARG A 88 -1.20 0.64 -6.35
CA ARG A 88 -2.21 1.66 -6.56
C ARG A 88 -3.50 0.91 -6.79
N TRP A 89 -4.58 1.38 -6.17
CA TRP A 89 -5.88 0.97 -6.67
C TRP A 89 -6.02 1.61 -8.04
N PRO A 90 -6.01 0.83 -9.12
CA PRO A 90 -6.08 1.40 -10.44
C PRO A 90 -7.48 2.02 -10.55
N GLY A 91 -7.58 3.30 -10.92
CA GLY A 91 -8.89 3.95 -11.09
C GLY A 91 -9.81 3.13 -12.01
N THR A 92 -9.21 2.49 -13.02
CA THR A 92 -9.85 1.57 -13.96
C THR A 92 -10.41 0.28 -13.34
N LEU A 93 -10.10 -0.08 -12.09
CA LEU A 93 -10.75 -1.20 -11.41
C LEU A 93 -12.03 -0.80 -10.67
N ARG A 94 -12.20 0.51 -10.44
CA ARG A 94 -13.28 1.06 -9.60
C ARG A 94 -14.46 1.50 -10.43
N THR A 95 -14.20 2.10 -11.58
CA THR A 95 -15.20 2.81 -12.37
C THR A 95 -15.49 2.08 -13.67
N GLY A 96 -16.76 2.06 -14.09
CA GLY A 96 -17.21 1.36 -15.29
C GLY A 96 -18.57 0.68 -15.12
N PRO A 97 -19.12 0.07 -16.19
CA PRO A 97 -20.37 -0.68 -16.10
C PRO A 97 -20.17 -1.94 -15.25
N VAL A 98 -21.09 -2.20 -14.33
CA VAL A 98 -21.09 -3.43 -13.52
C VAL A 98 -21.19 -4.64 -14.44
N MET A 99 -20.18 -5.51 -14.42
CA MET A 99 -20.20 -6.75 -15.21
C MET A 99 -20.91 -7.88 -14.46
N PRO A 100 -21.56 -8.83 -15.17
CA PRO A 100 -22.02 -10.07 -14.57
C PRO A 100 -20.87 -10.76 -13.82
N LEU A 101 -21.14 -11.35 -12.65
CA LEU A 101 -20.08 -11.95 -11.86
C LEU A 101 -19.34 -13.03 -12.66
N GLU A 102 -20.02 -13.79 -13.52
CA GLU A 102 -19.43 -14.79 -14.43
C GLU A 102 -18.28 -14.23 -15.28
N GLN A 103 -18.28 -12.92 -15.55
CA GLN A 103 -17.27 -12.22 -16.33
C GLN A 103 -16.16 -11.61 -15.47
N GLY A 104 -16.35 -11.48 -14.14
CA GLY A 104 -15.32 -11.00 -13.22
C GLY A 104 -15.85 -10.33 -11.96
N LEU A 105 -14.94 -10.00 -11.03
CA LEU A 105 -15.25 -9.20 -9.85
C LEU A 105 -15.33 -7.70 -10.14
N TRP A 106 -14.63 -7.21 -11.17
CA TRP A 106 -14.56 -5.77 -11.49
C TRP A 106 -15.58 -5.35 -12.56
N PRO A 107 -15.87 -4.04 -12.65
CA PRO A 107 -15.48 -3.00 -11.69
C PRO A 107 -16.20 -3.17 -10.36
N TYR A 108 -15.52 -2.79 -9.27
CA TYR A 108 -16.15 -2.56 -7.97
C TYR A 108 -15.40 -1.46 -7.23
N ASP A 109 -16.12 -0.67 -6.46
CA ASP A 109 -15.54 0.42 -5.71
C ASP A 109 -15.85 0.28 -4.22
N PRO A 110 -14.92 -0.25 -3.42
CA PRO A 110 -15.17 -0.46 -1.99
C PRO A 110 -15.31 0.88 -1.26
N GLU A 111 -14.77 1.94 -1.86
CA GLU A 111 -14.85 3.29 -1.37
C GLU A 111 -16.28 3.87 -1.51
N ALA A 112 -16.96 3.73 -2.64
CA ALA A 112 -18.39 4.05 -2.74
C ALA A 112 -19.26 3.10 -1.91
N ALA A 113 -18.94 1.80 -1.87
CA ALA A 113 -19.67 0.85 -1.02
C ALA A 113 -19.61 1.23 0.47
N ALA A 114 -18.45 1.69 0.96
CA ALA A 114 -18.32 2.24 2.31
C ALA A 114 -19.19 3.50 2.53
N MET A 115 -19.37 4.34 1.50
CA MET A 115 -20.24 5.52 1.57
C MET A 115 -21.71 5.11 1.67
N LEU A 116 -22.15 4.15 0.84
CA LEU A 116 -23.50 3.57 0.90
C LEU A 116 -23.78 2.88 2.24
N ALA A 117 -22.76 2.27 2.85
CA ALA A 117 -22.84 1.68 4.19
C ALA A 117 -22.91 2.74 5.33
N GLY A 118 -22.83 4.04 5.01
CA GLY A 118 -22.76 5.12 5.99
C GLY A 118 -21.48 5.09 6.84
N ARG A 119 -20.40 4.51 6.30
CA ARG A 119 -19.11 4.36 7.01
C ARG A 119 -18.09 5.44 6.69
N ARG A 120 -18.38 6.29 5.70
CA ARG A 120 -17.57 7.45 5.31
C ARG A 120 -18.46 8.56 4.78
N ARG A 121 -17.91 9.77 4.73
CA ARG A 121 -18.59 10.98 4.24
C ARG A 121 -17.90 11.62 3.03
N LEU A 122 -16.62 11.29 2.82
CA LEU A 122 -15.79 11.83 1.76
C LEU A 122 -15.10 10.71 0.99
N ILE A 123 -15.07 10.82 -0.34
CA ILE A 123 -14.18 10.10 -1.25
C ILE A 123 -13.05 11.04 -1.66
N LYS A 124 -11.81 10.58 -1.57
CA LYS A 124 -10.63 11.27 -2.11
C LYS A 124 -9.90 10.32 -3.03
N ARG A 125 -9.75 10.72 -4.29
CA ARG A 125 -8.93 10.02 -5.29
C ARG A 125 -7.74 10.89 -5.60
N GLU A 126 -6.56 10.29 -5.64
CA GLU A 126 -5.32 11.00 -5.93
C GLU A 126 -4.59 10.29 -7.07
N TRP A 127 -3.60 10.96 -7.65
CA TRP A 127 -2.72 10.39 -8.68
C TRP A 127 -3.44 10.02 -9.98
N LEU A 128 -4.55 10.71 -10.29
CA LEU A 128 -5.33 10.49 -11.50
C LEU A 128 -4.72 11.22 -12.70
N THR A 129 -4.78 10.59 -13.88
CA THR A 129 -4.67 11.32 -15.16
C THR A 129 -5.96 12.11 -15.42
N SER A 130 -5.93 13.10 -16.32
CA SER A 130 -7.13 13.85 -16.69
C SER A 130 -8.26 12.95 -17.21
N GLU A 131 -7.94 11.95 -18.02
CA GLU A 131 -8.92 10.97 -18.52
C GLU A 131 -9.53 10.15 -17.38
N GLN A 132 -8.71 9.69 -16.43
CA GLN A 132 -9.21 8.96 -15.26
C GLN A 132 -10.07 9.84 -14.37
N GLN A 133 -9.70 11.11 -14.19
CA GLN A 133 -10.46 12.08 -13.43
C GLN A 133 -11.86 12.30 -14.01
N GLU A 134 -11.98 12.48 -15.33
CA GLU A 134 -13.26 12.64 -16.01
C GLU A 134 -14.14 11.39 -15.87
N LYS A 135 -13.56 10.19 -16.07
CA LYS A 135 -14.27 8.91 -15.90
C LYS A 135 -14.73 8.70 -14.46
N ASP A 136 -13.87 8.96 -13.48
CA ASP A 136 -14.19 8.80 -12.06
C ASP A 136 -15.23 9.83 -11.61
N ALA A 137 -15.13 11.09 -12.05
CA ALA A 137 -16.12 12.11 -11.74
C ALA A 137 -17.50 11.75 -12.29
N ALA A 138 -17.58 11.32 -13.54
CA ALA A 138 -18.84 10.90 -14.14
C ALA A 138 -19.45 9.70 -13.42
N TRP A 139 -18.63 8.72 -13.03
CA TRP A 139 -19.08 7.54 -12.30
C TRP A 139 -19.58 7.86 -10.88
N LEU A 140 -18.85 8.72 -10.15
CA LEU A 140 -19.26 9.15 -8.80
C LEU A 140 -20.54 10.00 -8.84
N ALA A 141 -20.69 10.86 -9.84
CA ALA A 141 -21.91 11.65 -10.03
C ALA A 141 -23.15 10.78 -10.32
N GLN A 142 -22.99 9.61 -10.95
CA GLN A 142 -24.09 8.64 -11.14
C GLN A 142 -24.58 8.02 -9.83
N HIS A 143 -23.82 8.15 -8.75
CA HIS A 143 -24.16 7.69 -7.40
C HIS A 143 -24.65 8.84 -6.50
N ASP A 144 -25.21 9.90 -7.11
CA ASP A 144 -25.76 11.07 -6.43
C ASP A 144 -24.73 11.81 -5.54
N LEU A 145 -23.44 11.75 -5.92
CA LEU A 145 -22.37 12.48 -5.24
C LEU A 145 -22.04 13.78 -5.97
N ILE A 146 -21.77 14.82 -5.18
CA ILE A 146 -21.17 16.06 -5.65
C ILE A 146 -19.68 15.81 -5.78
N VAL A 147 -19.11 16.13 -6.95
CA VAL A 147 -17.72 15.86 -7.28
C VAL A 147 -17.00 17.17 -7.59
N GLU A 148 -15.88 17.40 -6.92
CA GLU A 148 -15.01 18.55 -7.15
C GLU A 148 -13.57 18.10 -7.41
N SER A 149 -12.94 18.72 -8.40
CA SER A 149 -11.51 18.58 -8.64
C SER A 149 -10.74 19.50 -7.71
N ALA A 150 -9.66 19.01 -7.09
CA ALA A 150 -8.67 19.89 -6.53
C ALA A 150 -7.90 20.58 -7.68
N ASP A 151 -7.98 21.90 -7.76
CA ASP A 151 -7.26 22.70 -8.75
C ASP A 151 -5.73 22.60 -8.61
N SER A 152 -5.24 22.09 -7.48
CA SER A 152 -3.83 21.83 -7.25
C SER A 152 -3.40 20.57 -7.99
N VAL A 153 -2.85 20.80 -9.18
CA VAL A 153 -1.95 19.84 -9.81
C VAL A 153 -0.69 19.79 -8.95
N ASP A 154 -0.34 18.62 -8.43
CA ASP A 154 0.95 18.51 -7.73
C ASP A 154 2.12 18.78 -8.69
N SER A 155 3.33 18.90 -8.16
CA SER A 155 4.54 19.16 -8.99
C SER A 155 4.79 18.12 -10.08
N ARG A 156 4.05 17.01 -10.07
CA ARG A 156 4.15 15.89 -11.02
C ARG A 156 2.95 15.80 -11.96
N GLY A 157 2.09 16.81 -12.02
CA GLY A 157 1.00 16.84 -13.01
C GLY A 157 -0.25 16.08 -12.58
N ARG A 158 -0.39 15.69 -11.31
CA ARG A 158 -1.48 14.80 -10.87
C ARG A 158 -2.63 15.54 -10.21
N PHE A 159 -3.83 15.04 -10.48
CA PHE A 159 -5.07 15.58 -9.94
C PHE A 159 -5.50 14.82 -8.69
N ALA A 160 -6.14 15.55 -7.77
CA ALA A 160 -6.99 14.96 -6.76
C ALA A 160 -8.46 15.27 -7.06
N LEU A 161 -9.33 14.34 -6.71
CA LEU A 161 -10.77 14.44 -6.86
C LEU A 161 -11.42 14.16 -5.51
N PHE A 162 -12.32 15.03 -5.09
CA PHE A 162 -13.15 14.87 -3.91
C PHE A 162 -14.58 14.56 -4.35
N ALA A 163 -15.25 13.66 -3.62
CA ALA A 163 -16.68 13.46 -3.78
C ALA A 163 -17.38 13.24 -2.44
N ALA A 164 -18.56 13.84 -2.27
CA ALA A 164 -19.37 13.74 -1.06
C ALA A 164 -20.86 13.89 -1.37
N ALA A 165 -21.72 13.63 -0.40
CA ALA A 165 -23.18 13.79 -0.55
C ALA A 165 -23.65 15.25 -0.39
N ASP A 166 -22.79 16.14 0.12
CA ASP A 166 -23.12 17.54 0.41
C ASP A 166 -21.91 18.49 0.22
N ASP A 167 -22.22 19.75 -0.10
CA ASP A 167 -21.23 20.81 -0.36
C ASP A 167 -20.38 21.14 0.87
N GLU A 168 -20.97 21.05 2.07
CA GLU A 168 -20.28 21.36 3.32
C GLU A 168 -19.08 20.41 3.54
N THR A 169 -19.27 19.12 3.27
CA THR A 169 -18.20 18.12 3.35
C THR A 169 -17.08 18.38 2.36
N LEU A 170 -17.40 18.80 1.12
CA LEU A 170 -16.39 19.16 0.12
C LEU A 170 -15.60 20.41 0.51
N GLN A 171 -16.27 21.46 0.97
CA GLN A 171 -15.62 22.69 1.44
C GLN A 171 -14.67 22.40 2.59
N ASN A 172 -15.10 21.58 3.56
CA ASN A 172 -14.26 21.15 4.66
C ASN A 172 -13.08 20.29 4.19
N ALA A 173 -13.26 19.44 3.16
CA ALA A 173 -12.18 18.66 2.57
C ALA A 173 -11.11 19.53 1.91
N HIS A 174 -11.52 20.52 1.12
CA HIS A 174 -10.60 21.49 0.53
C HIS A 174 -9.84 22.30 1.60
N ALA A 175 -10.53 22.73 2.65
CA ALA A 175 -9.90 23.45 3.76
C ALA A 175 -8.89 22.57 4.51
N ALA A 176 -9.24 21.31 4.79
CA ALA A 176 -8.35 20.37 5.44
C ALA A 176 -7.13 20.03 4.57
N GLU A 177 -7.32 19.82 3.26
CA GLU A 177 -6.22 19.56 2.32
C GLU A 177 -5.23 20.74 2.29
N ALA A 178 -5.73 21.97 2.20
CA ALA A 178 -4.89 23.16 2.24
C ALA A 178 -4.12 23.28 3.57
N ALA A 179 -4.76 22.90 4.69
CA ALA A 179 -4.16 22.92 6.01
C ALA A 179 -3.10 21.81 6.25
N LEU A 180 -3.01 20.77 5.40
CA LEU A 180 -1.95 19.77 5.49
C LEU A 180 -0.54 20.38 5.27
N CYS A 181 -0.46 21.52 4.58
CA CYS A 181 0.76 22.29 4.34
C CYS A 181 1.00 23.40 5.40
N ALA A 182 0.13 23.52 6.40
CA ALA A 182 0.17 24.59 7.41
C ALA A 182 1.02 24.20 8.64
N SER A 183 0.82 24.90 9.77
CA SER A 183 1.53 24.61 11.02
C SER A 183 1.24 23.21 11.55
N ASP A 184 2.08 22.68 12.44
CA ASP A 184 1.94 21.31 12.96
C ASP A 184 0.55 21.04 13.57
N THR A 185 0.03 21.96 14.37
CA THR A 185 -1.28 21.82 15.02
C THR A 185 -2.45 21.82 14.02
N GLU A 186 -2.39 22.70 13.02
CA GLU A 186 -3.40 22.77 11.96
C GLU A 186 -3.36 21.52 11.09
N ARG A 187 -2.16 21.08 10.73
CA ARG A 187 -1.91 19.86 9.98
C ARG A 187 -2.42 18.62 10.69
N GLU A 188 -2.22 18.52 12.01
CA GLU A 188 -2.75 17.41 12.82
C GLU A 188 -4.27 17.40 12.83
N SER A 189 -4.89 18.57 13.08
CA SER A 189 -6.35 18.69 13.10
C SER A 189 -6.96 18.36 11.73
N ALA A 190 -6.31 18.82 10.65
CA ALA A 190 -6.71 18.54 9.27
C ALA A 190 -6.57 17.06 8.91
N ALA A 191 -5.44 16.43 9.24
CA ALA A 191 -5.22 15.00 9.02
C ALA A 191 -6.23 14.13 9.81
N ALA A 192 -6.56 14.53 11.05
CA ALA A 192 -7.59 13.85 11.83
C ALA A 192 -8.95 13.93 11.15
N TRP A 193 -9.35 15.14 10.76
CA TRP A 193 -10.62 15.38 10.09
C TRP A 193 -10.72 14.62 8.76
N LEU A 194 -9.68 14.66 7.92
CA LEU A 194 -9.64 13.95 6.65
C LEU A 194 -9.75 12.44 6.86
N GLY A 195 -8.96 11.87 7.77
CA GLY A 195 -9.02 10.45 8.08
C GLY A 195 -10.42 10.01 8.52
N GLU A 196 -11.05 10.76 9.41
CA GLU A 196 -12.43 10.47 9.85
C GLU A 196 -13.44 10.60 8.71
N ALA A 197 -13.36 11.67 7.91
CA ALA A 197 -14.27 11.89 6.78
C ALA A 197 -14.14 10.78 5.71
N LEU A 198 -12.93 10.27 5.49
CA LEU A 198 -12.64 9.13 4.61
C LEU A 198 -13.11 7.78 5.18
N GLY A 199 -13.57 7.75 6.43
CA GLY A 199 -14.06 6.55 7.11
C GLY A 199 -12.98 5.74 7.82
N TYR A 200 -11.81 6.32 8.04
CA TYR A 200 -10.70 5.62 8.69
C TYR A 200 -10.98 5.50 10.19
N PRO A 201 -10.76 4.32 10.81
CA PRO A 201 -10.89 4.17 12.25
C PRO A 201 -9.99 5.16 13.00
N SER A 202 -10.49 5.72 14.10
CA SER A 202 -9.74 6.70 14.91
C SER A 202 -8.41 6.13 15.42
N CYS A 203 -8.34 4.83 15.72
CA CYS A 203 -7.09 4.17 16.07
C CYS A 203 -6.06 4.20 14.92
N CYS A 204 -6.50 4.05 13.68
CA CYS A 204 -5.64 4.12 12.49
C CYS A 204 -5.13 5.53 12.25
N VAL A 205 -6.03 6.52 12.33
CA VAL A 205 -5.69 7.95 12.23
C VAL A 205 -4.66 8.36 13.29
N ASN A 206 -4.91 7.98 14.55
CA ASN A 206 -3.99 8.27 15.66
C ASN A 206 -2.61 7.66 15.46
N THR A 207 -2.52 6.42 14.94
CA THR A 207 -1.24 5.79 14.63
C THR A 207 -0.53 6.53 13.50
N PHE A 208 -1.24 6.84 12.40
CA PHE A 208 -0.67 7.57 11.27
C PHE A 208 -0.08 8.93 11.69
N GLN A 209 -0.79 9.69 12.54
CA GLN A 209 -0.32 10.98 13.04
C GLN A 209 0.95 10.92 13.89
N ARG A 210 1.20 9.77 14.54
CA ARG A 210 2.40 9.54 15.38
C ARG A 210 3.62 9.14 14.56
N LEU A 211 3.47 8.79 13.29
CA LEU A 211 4.60 8.50 12.42
C LEU A 211 5.42 9.76 12.17
N GLY A 212 6.74 9.63 12.19
CA GLY A 212 7.63 10.75 11.93
C GLY A 212 7.44 11.33 10.53
N ARG A 213 7.33 10.45 9.51
CA ARG A 213 7.24 10.84 8.09
C ARG A 213 5.81 10.93 7.55
N ARG A 214 4.80 10.49 8.31
CA ARG A 214 3.36 10.53 7.97
C ARG A 214 3.07 10.18 6.50
N ASP A 215 3.69 9.08 6.03
CA ASP A 215 3.53 8.59 4.67
C ASP A 215 3.19 7.10 4.66
N ASP A 216 2.49 6.68 3.60
CA ASP A 216 1.97 5.32 3.47
C ASP A 216 3.06 4.26 3.39
N LEU A 217 4.23 4.60 2.85
CA LEU A 217 5.35 3.67 2.74
C LEU A 217 5.90 3.37 4.13
N THR A 218 6.17 4.39 4.94
CA THR A 218 6.62 4.23 6.33
C THR A 218 5.63 3.38 7.12
N LEU A 219 4.32 3.68 7.03
CA LEU A 219 3.31 2.90 7.74
C LEU A 219 3.23 1.46 7.23
N ALA A 220 3.25 1.25 5.91
CA ALA A 220 3.24 -0.08 5.33
C ALA A 220 4.45 -0.91 5.82
N MET A 221 5.64 -0.31 5.84
CA MET A 221 6.86 -0.98 6.31
C MET A 221 6.81 -1.39 7.78
N GLU A 222 6.19 -0.58 8.65
CA GLU A 222 5.99 -0.94 10.06
C GLU A 222 5.01 -2.12 10.25
N LEU A 223 4.17 -2.38 9.25
CA LEU A 223 3.07 -3.34 9.32
C LEU A 223 3.25 -4.57 8.42
N LEU A 224 4.27 -4.57 7.56
CA LEU A 224 4.56 -5.72 6.71
C LEU A 224 4.84 -6.93 7.62
N PRO A 225 4.04 -8.02 7.51
CA PRO A 225 4.27 -9.21 8.30
C PRO A 225 5.64 -9.81 7.97
N THR A 226 6.33 -10.33 8.98
CA THR A 226 7.44 -11.25 8.72
C THR A 226 6.90 -12.54 8.08
N VAL A 227 7.75 -13.29 7.39
CA VAL A 227 7.35 -14.57 6.74
C VAL A 227 6.76 -15.57 7.75
N ASP A 228 7.19 -15.50 9.00
CA ASP A 228 6.75 -16.37 10.09
C ASP A 228 5.55 -15.81 10.87
N ALA A 229 5.08 -14.60 10.52
CA ALA A 229 3.90 -14.02 11.16
C ALA A 229 2.66 -14.86 10.85
N SER A 230 1.72 -14.89 11.81
CA SER A 230 0.40 -15.46 11.54
C SER A 230 -0.25 -14.69 10.38
N PRO A 231 -0.95 -15.38 9.46
CA PRO A 231 -1.63 -14.73 8.37
C PRO A 231 -2.59 -13.65 8.87
N ALA A 232 -2.45 -12.43 8.36
CA ALA A 232 -3.44 -11.40 8.54
C ALA A 232 -4.79 -11.84 7.96
N SER A 233 -5.88 -11.27 8.46
CA SER A 233 -7.18 -11.45 7.82
C SER A 233 -7.17 -10.85 6.41
N PRO A 234 -7.75 -11.51 5.40
CA PRO A 234 -8.00 -10.88 4.10
C PRO A 234 -8.76 -9.56 4.19
N LEU A 235 -9.59 -9.38 5.22
CA LEU A 235 -10.39 -8.18 5.43
C LEU A 235 -9.55 -6.94 5.72
N THR A 236 -8.36 -7.11 6.30
CA THR A 236 -7.46 -5.98 6.53
C THR A 236 -6.48 -5.79 5.39
N GLN A 237 -6.56 -6.55 4.29
CA GLN A 237 -5.60 -6.44 3.20
C GLN A 237 -5.75 -5.10 2.46
N TRP A 238 -4.69 -4.29 2.48
CA TRP A 238 -4.63 -2.98 1.79
C TRP A 238 -3.57 -2.97 0.68
N LEU A 239 -2.56 -3.85 0.76
CA LEU A 239 -1.44 -3.90 -0.18
C LEU A 239 -1.77 -4.61 -1.49
N HIS A 240 -2.88 -5.34 -1.58
CA HIS A 240 -3.29 -5.94 -2.84
C HIS A 240 -4.46 -5.14 -3.42
N GLY A 241 -4.17 -3.99 -4.02
CA GLY A 241 -5.16 -3.01 -4.49
C GLY A 241 -6.41 -3.60 -5.17
N PRO A 242 -6.28 -4.51 -6.15
CA PRO A 242 -7.42 -5.14 -6.81
C PRO A 242 -8.39 -5.91 -5.91
N LEU A 243 -7.94 -6.34 -4.72
CA LEU A 243 -8.73 -7.13 -3.76
C LEU A 243 -8.93 -6.39 -2.43
N ALA A 244 -8.43 -5.17 -2.29
CA ALA A 244 -8.56 -4.40 -1.06
C ALA A 244 -10.02 -3.98 -0.84
N LEU A 245 -10.45 -4.01 0.43
CA LEU A 245 -11.78 -3.55 0.87
C LEU A 245 -11.71 -2.24 1.66
N ILE A 246 -10.52 -1.80 2.05
CA ILE A 246 -10.27 -0.57 2.82
C ILE A 246 -9.14 0.21 2.17
N SER A 247 -9.31 1.52 1.99
CA SER A 247 -8.36 2.40 1.29
C SER A 247 -7.24 2.93 2.18
N HIS A 248 -7.26 2.63 3.48
CA HIS A 248 -6.22 3.04 4.43
C HIS A 248 -5.35 1.86 4.85
N THR A 249 -4.13 2.19 5.27
CA THR A 249 -3.27 1.24 5.97
C THR A 249 -3.77 1.07 7.42
N PRO A 250 -4.14 -0.15 7.87
CA PRO A 250 -4.67 -0.37 9.21
C PRO A 250 -3.56 -0.20 10.27
N CYS A 251 -3.82 0.31 11.47
CA CYS A 251 -2.77 0.46 12.51
C CYS A 251 -2.16 -0.86 13.02
N SER A 252 -2.76 -2.00 12.67
CA SER A 252 -2.23 -3.34 12.87
C SER A 252 -2.93 -4.31 11.92
N LEU A 253 -2.29 -5.45 11.64
CA LEU A 253 -2.88 -6.54 10.84
C LEU A 253 -4.11 -7.19 11.50
N GLU A 254 -4.32 -6.93 12.79
CA GLU A 254 -5.43 -7.44 13.59
C GLU A 254 -6.41 -6.33 14.00
N CYS A 255 -6.34 -5.16 13.36
CA CYS A 255 -7.17 -4.01 13.73
C CYS A 255 -8.67 -4.33 13.59
N GLY A 256 -9.35 -4.47 14.74
CA GLY A 256 -10.76 -4.81 14.83
C GLY A 256 -11.68 -3.85 14.08
N ASP A 257 -11.41 -2.54 14.17
CA ASP A 257 -12.23 -1.52 13.53
C ASP A 257 -12.05 -1.52 12.00
N SER A 258 -10.83 -1.74 11.51
CA SER A 258 -10.58 -1.92 10.07
C SER A 258 -11.27 -3.18 9.54
N MET A 259 -11.25 -4.29 10.29
CA MET A 259 -11.99 -5.50 9.93
C MET A 259 -13.50 -5.27 9.93
N ALA A 260 -14.03 -4.50 10.89
CA ALA A 260 -15.45 -4.17 10.95
C ALA A 260 -15.87 -3.31 9.74
N LEU A 261 -15.05 -2.33 9.36
CA LEU A 261 -15.25 -1.54 8.14
C LEU A 261 -15.26 -2.43 6.89
N ALA A 262 -14.23 -3.25 6.70
CA ALA A 262 -14.13 -4.15 5.56
C ALA A 262 -15.32 -5.12 5.45
N LYS A 263 -15.82 -5.65 6.58
CA LYS A 263 -17.03 -6.48 6.61
C LYS A 263 -18.27 -5.72 6.15
N ALA A 264 -18.44 -4.48 6.59
CA ALA A 264 -19.56 -3.65 6.17
C ALA A 264 -19.50 -3.35 4.66
N VAL A 265 -18.30 -3.05 4.14
CA VAL A 265 -18.06 -2.89 2.69
C VAL A 265 -18.41 -4.16 1.93
N LEU A 266 -17.94 -5.32 2.39
CA LEU A 266 -18.21 -6.60 1.74
C LEU A 266 -19.71 -6.94 1.74
N GLN A 267 -20.43 -6.61 2.82
CA GLN A 267 -21.89 -6.78 2.90
C GLN A 267 -22.63 -5.89 1.90
N GLU A 268 -22.22 -4.64 1.71
CA GLU A 268 -22.81 -3.77 0.69
C GLU A 268 -22.54 -4.28 -0.72
N LEU A 269 -21.30 -4.71 -1.01
CA LEU A 269 -20.94 -5.31 -2.30
C LEU A 269 -21.73 -6.60 -2.58
N GLU A 270 -21.96 -7.44 -1.56
CA GLU A 270 -22.81 -8.63 -1.66
C GLU A 270 -24.28 -8.27 -1.92
N ARG A 271 -24.80 -7.22 -1.27
CA ARG A 271 -26.17 -6.75 -1.47
C ARG A 271 -26.39 -6.24 -2.89
N GLU A 272 -25.42 -5.50 -3.42
CA GLU A 272 -25.45 -4.99 -4.79
C GLU A 272 -25.25 -6.12 -5.82
N ARG A 273 -24.35 -7.07 -5.53
CA ARG A 273 -23.94 -8.14 -6.44
C ARG A 273 -23.90 -9.48 -5.70
N PRO A 274 -25.03 -10.19 -5.58
CA PRO A 274 -25.09 -11.48 -4.87
C PRO A 274 -24.08 -12.50 -5.41
N GLY A 275 -23.25 -13.06 -4.52
CA GLY A 275 -22.15 -13.96 -4.84
C GLY A 275 -20.77 -13.28 -4.91
N PHE A 276 -20.69 -11.95 -4.77
CA PHE A 276 -19.42 -11.21 -4.76
C PHE A 276 -18.49 -11.73 -3.66
N SER A 277 -19.00 -11.88 -2.44
CA SER A 277 -18.19 -12.27 -1.26
C SER A 277 -17.52 -13.62 -1.46
N ALA A 278 -18.27 -14.61 -1.96
CA ALA A 278 -17.75 -15.95 -2.21
C ALA A 278 -16.60 -15.94 -3.22
N ARG A 279 -16.71 -15.13 -4.29
CA ARG A 279 -15.66 -15.01 -5.31
C ARG A 279 -14.45 -14.23 -4.81
N TRP A 280 -14.69 -13.13 -4.10
CA TRP A 280 -13.63 -12.35 -3.46
C TRP A 280 -12.84 -13.23 -2.49
N GLU A 281 -13.52 -14.00 -1.63
CA GLU A 281 -12.88 -14.96 -0.70
C GLU A 281 -12.05 -16.02 -1.42
N GLN A 282 -12.55 -16.55 -2.56
CA GLN A 282 -11.80 -17.54 -3.35
C GLN A 282 -10.45 -16.99 -3.85
N LEU A 283 -10.40 -15.71 -4.20
CA LEU A 283 -9.16 -15.05 -4.64
C LEU A 283 -8.28 -14.66 -3.46
N THR A 284 -8.86 -14.15 -2.37
CA THR A 284 -8.06 -13.70 -1.23
C THR A 284 -7.47 -14.84 -0.42
N ARG A 285 -8.07 -16.04 -0.40
CA ARG A 285 -7.50 -17.27 0.22
C ARG A 285 -6.24 -17.81 -0.46
N ARG A 286 -5.69 -17.10 -1.44
CA ARG A 286 -4.46 -17.44 -2.17
C ARG A 286 -3.24 -16.73 -1.56
N ILE A 287 -2.05 -17.16 -1.96
CA ILE A 287 -0.81 -16.43 -1.66
C ILE A 287 -0.79 -15.17 -2.53
N GLN A 288 -0.75 -13.99 -1.91
CA GLN A 288 -0.74 -12.69 -2.59
C GLN A 288 0.70 -12.23 -2.75
N LEU A 289 1.10 -11.90 -3.98
CA LEU A 289 2.47 -11.48 -4.30
C LEU A 289 2.48 -10.17 -5.10
N VAL A 290 3.60 -9.45 -5.05
CA VAL A 290 3.93 -8.38 -5.99
C VAL A 290 5.33 -8.59 -6.55
N ASP A 291 5.45 -8.58 -7.88
CA ASP A 291 6.76 -8.72 -8.54
C ASP A 291 7.55 -7.42 -8.56
N VAL A 292 8.77 -7.49 -9.08
CA VAL A 292 9.65 -6.32 -9.21
C VAL A 292 9.11 -5.24 -10.16
N HIS A 293 8.10 -5.54 -10.98
CA HIS A 293 7.47 -4.61 -11.92
C HIS A 293 6.15 -4.03 -11.37
N GLY A 294 5.76 -4.39 -10.14
CA GLY A 294 4.51 -3.95 -9.53
C GLY A 294 3.29 -4.76 -9.96
N ASN A 295 3.46 -5.84 -10.73
CA ASN A 295 2.34 -6.73 -11.05
C ASN A 295 1.95 -7.50 -9.79
N SER A 296 0.65 -7.55 -9.52
CA SER A 296 0.11 -8.31 -8.38
C SER A 296 -0.30 -9.71 -8.83
N PHE A 297 -0.14 -10.70 -7.96
CA PHE A 297 -0.52 -12.09 -8.25
C PHE A 297 -1.24 -12.73 -7.07
N ALA A 298 -2.19 -13.63 -7.38
CA ALA A 298 -2.83 -14.51 -6.42
C ALA A 298 -2.58 -15.98 -6.81
N LEU A 299 -1.75 -16.67 -6.03
CA LEU A 299 -1.34 -18.04 -6.29
C LEU A 299 -2.10 -19.04 -5.40
N ARG A 300 -2.74 -20.02 -6.04
CA ARG A 300 -3.12 -21.25 -5.36
C ARG A 300 -1.93 -22.20 -5.41
N ALA A 301 -1.43 -22.60 -4.25
CA ALA A 301 -0.23 -23.43 -4.16
C ALA A 301 -0.29 -24.38 -2.98
N THR A 302 0.43 -25.50 -3.08
CA THR A 302 0.66 -26.46 -2.00
C THR A 302 2.09 -26.32 -1.46
N GLY A 303 2.35 -26.84 -0.26
CA GLY A 303 3.65 -26.70 0.42
C GLY A 303 3.71 -25.52 1.40
N GLU A 304 4.84 -25.43 2.10
CA GLU A 304 5.08 -24.45 3.15
C GLU A 304 5.80 -23.22 2.62
N LEU A 305 5.26 -22.04 2.90
CA LEU A 305 5.83 -20.79 2.42
C LEU A 305 7.25 -20.56 2.94
N SER A 306 7.60 -21.05 4.13
CA SER A 306 8.95 -20.93 4.70
C SER A 306 10.02 -21.74 3.97
N ALA A 307 9.62 -22.69 3.12
CA ALA A 307 10.54 -23.55 2.37
C ALA A 307 10.30 -23.40 0.86
N SER A 308 9.32 -24.13 0.35
CA SER A 308 8.92 -24.08 -1.06
C SER A 308 7.44 -24.36 -1.22
N VAL A 309 6.89 -23.78 -2.28
CA VAL A 309 5.50 -23.99 -2.69
C VAL A 309 5.46 -24.47 -4.14
N VAL A 310 4.54 -25.39 -4.43
CA VAL A 310 4.24 -25.83 -5.80
C VAL A 310 2.94 -25.16 -6.22
N VAL A 311 3.03 -24.32 -7.25
CA VAL A 311 1.88 -23.55 -7.73
C VAL A 311 0.94 -24.47 -8.52
N GLU A 312 -0.34 -24.46 -8.17
CA GLU A 312 -1.39 -25.19 -8.86
C GLU A 312 -2.08 -24.33 -9.92
N ASP A 313 -2.27 -23.05 -9.59
CA ASP A 313 -2.93 -22.05 -10.40
C ASP A 313 -2.47 -20.66 -9.97
N ALA A 314 -2.39 -19.75 -10.93
CA ALA A 314 -1.89 -18.39 -10.74
C ALA A 314 -2.75 -17.42 -11.53
N VAL A 315 -3.14 -16.33 -10.88
CA VAL A 315 -3.78 -15.19 -11.52
C VAL A 315 -2.83 -14.01 -11.40
N ARG A 316 -2.58 -13.32 -12.51
CA ARG A 316 -1.97 -12.00 -12.54
C ARG A 316 -3.06 -10.94 -12.58
N PHE A 317 -2.90 -9.91 -11.77
CA PHE A 317 -3.66 -8.68 -11.87
C PHE A 317 -2.82 -7.66 -12.61
N SER A 318 -3.26 -7.33 -13.81
CA SER A 318 -2.64 -6.27 -14.60
C SER A 318 -3.37 -4.97 -14.32
N LEU A 319 -2.63 -3.85 -14.23
CA LEU A 319 -3.25 -2.54 -14.34
C LEU A 319 -3.90 -2.48 -15.73
N PRO A 320 -5.22 -2.29 -15.85
CA PRO A 320 -5.86 -2.20 -17.15
C PRO A 320 -5.17 -1.11 -17.98
N SER A 321 -4.89 -1.42 -19.24
CA SER A 321 -4.85 -0.35 -20.25
C SER A 321 -6.23 0.32 -20.26
N ALA A 322 -6.32 1.61 -20.60
CA ALA A 322 -7.51 2.44 -20.42
C ALA A 322 -8.82 1.90 -21.07
N ASP A 323 -8.73 0.83 -21.86
CA ASP A 323 -9.76 0.38 -22.79
C ASP A 323 -10.26 -1.07 -22.59
N SER A 324 -9.76 -1.87 -21.63
CA SER A 324 -10.16 -3.30 -21.51
C SER A 324 -10.25 -3.82 -20.07
N PHE A 325 -11.47 -4.08 -19.59
CA PHE A 325 -11.73 -4.75 -18.29
C PHE A 325 -11.48 -6.27 -18.33
N SER A 326 -11.55 -6.88 -19.51
CA SER A 326 -11.30 -8.32 -19.67
C SER A 326 -9.85 -8.72 -19.37
N GLU A 327 -8.94 -7.75 -19.29
CA GLU A 327 -7.50 -7.95 -19.03
C GLU A 327 -7.12 -7.77 -17.55
N VAL A 328 -8.07 -7.44 -16.67
CA VAL A 328 -7.80 -7.19 -15.25
C VAL A 328 -7.23 -8.42 -14.55
N MET A 329 -7.74 -9.60 -14.91
CA MET A 329 -7.30 -10.89 -14.40
C MET A 329 -6.88 -11.77 -15.56
N GLU A 330 -5.63 -12.19 -15.55
CA GLU A 330 -5.09 -13.12 -16.52
C GLU A 330 -4.61 -14.39 -15.81
N SER A 331 -5.07 -15.55 -16.28
CA SER A 331 -4.49 -16.81 -15.85
C SER A 331 -3.03 -16.87 -16.30
N VAL A 332 -2.13 -17.33 -15.42
CA VAL A 332 -0.69 -17.49 -15.70
C VAL A 332 -0.37 -18.99 -15.74
N PRO A 333 -0.81 -19.72 -16.78
CA PRO A 333 -0.69 -21.18 -16.83
C PRO A 333 0.76 -21.66 -16.78
N GLU A 334 1.71 -20.84 -17.20
CA GLU A 334 3.14 -21.16 -17.11
C GLU A 334 3.64 -21.33 -15.68
N PHE A 335 2.94 -20.82 -14.66
CA PHE A 335 3.30 -21.03 -13.25
C PHE A 335 2.81 -22.39 -12.72
N ALA A 336 1.81 -23.00 -13.33
CA ALA A 336 1.27 -24.27 -12.85
C ALA A 336 2.33 -25.38 -12.90
N GLY A 337 2.49 -26.10 -11.78
CA GLY A 337 3.49 -27.14 -11.57
C GLY A 337 4.90 -26.61 -11.22
N ARG A 338 5.14 -25.29 -11.28
CA ARG A 338 6.45 -24.73 -10.89
C ARG A 338 6.61 -24.73 -9.38
N THR A 339 7.85 -24.98 -8.96
CA THR A 339 8.26 -24.87 -7.55
C THR A 339 8.89 -23.51 -7.33
N PHE A 340 8.33 -22.74 -6.42
CA PHE A 340 8.90 -21.48 -5.97
C PHE A 340 9.56 -21.68 -4.62
N HIS A 341 10.80 -21.22 -4.49
CA HIS A 341 11.54 -21.25 -3.24
C HIS A 341 11.42 -19.91 -2.53
N ASN A 342 11.21 -19.94 -1.22
CA ASN A 342 11.25 -18.72 -0.43
C ASN A 342 12.69 -18.32 -0.14
N VAL A 343 13.06 -17.13 -0.56
CA VAL A 343 14.36 -16.51 -0.30
C VAL A 343 14.08 -15.15 0.35
N GLN A 344 14.18 -15.11 1.68
CA GLN A 344 14.02 -13.89 2.48
C GLN A 344 12.66 -13.19 2.26
N GLY A 345 11.57 -13.95 2.24
CA GLY A 345 10.21 -13.42 2.05
C GLY A 345 9.82 -13.12 0.61
N ALA A 346 10.68 -13.48 -0.36
CA ALA A 346 10.35 -13.47 -1.78
C ALA A 346 10.23 -14.90 -2.31
N LEU A 347 9.24 -15.16 -3.16
CA LEU A 347 9.16 -16.38 -3.95
C LEU A 347 9.98 -16.23 -5.24
N VAL A 348 10.87 -17.19 -5.48
CA VAL A 348 11.82 -17.18 -6.61
C VAL A 348 11.72 -18.48 -7.42
N SER A 349 11.62 -18.36 -8.75
CA SER A 349 11.67 -19.48 -9.71
C SER A 349 12.09 -18.97 -11.08
N ASP A 350 13.08 -19.58 -11.74
CA ASP A 350 13.43 -19.33 -13.16
C ASP A 350 13.45 -17.85 -13.59
N GLY A 351 14.16 -17.00 -12.85
CA GLY A 351 14.26 -15.57 -13.15
C GLY A 351 13.05 -14.72 -12.70
N PHE A 352 11.96 -15.35 -12.25
CA PHE A 352 10.88 -14.67 -11.54
C PHE A 352 11.26 -14.46 -10.07
N ARG A 353 10.93 -13.27 -9.56
CA ARG A 353 11.03 -12.91 -8.16
C ARG A 353 9.85 -12.01 -7.78
N ALA A 354 9.12 -12.39 -6.73
CA ALA A 354 8.05 -11.58 -6.17
C ALA A 354 8.05 -11.62 -4.65
N VAL A 355 7.75 -10.48 -4.03
CA VAL A 355 7.60 -10.34 -2.58
C VAL A 355 6.26 -10.91 -2.17
N VAL A 356 6.24 -11.70 -1.09
CA VAL A 356 4.99 -12.18 -0.51
C VAL A 356 4.35 -11.07 0.29
N LEU A 357 3.13 -10.68 -0.09
CA LEU A 357 2.32 -9.73 0.67
C LEU A 357 1.55 -10.43 1.78
N ALA A 358 0.97 -11.60 1.48
CA ALA A 358 0.18 -12.37 2.43
C ALA A 358 0.04 -13.84 2.01
N ASP A 359 -0.11 -14.74 2.99
CA ASP A 359 -0.52 -16.12 2.78
C ASP A 359 -1.80 -16.42 3.57
N HIS A 360 -2.95 -16.16 2.96
CA HIS A 360 -4.24 -16.33 3.62
C HIS A 360 -4.78 -17.78 3.56
N ARG A 361 -4.00 -18.76 3.06
CA ARG A 361 -4.45 -20.15 2.95
C ARG A 361 -4.84 -20.77 4.30
N ARG A 362 -4.30 -20.22 5.41
CA ARG A 362 -4.50 -20.71 6.78
C ARG A 362 -5.36 -19.78 7.66
N ALA A 363 -5.91 -18.70 7.11
CA ALA A 363 -6.50 -17.61 7.90
C ALA A 363 -7.98 -17.82 8.33
N ILE A 364 -8.58 -18.99 8.09
CA ILE A 364 -10.01 -19.26 8.36
C ILE A 364 -10.21 -20.63 8.99
#